data_AF-A0A0F9LE63-F1
#
_entry.id   AF-A0A0F9LE63-F1
#
_cell.length_a   1.000
_cell.length_b   1.000
_cell.length_c   1.000
_cell.angle_alpha   90.00
_cell.angle_beta   90.00
_cell.angle_gamma   90.00
#
_symmetry.space_group_name_H-M   'P 1'
#
loop_
_entity.id
_entity.type
_entity.pdbx_description
1 polymer ?
#
loop_
_entity_poly.entity_id
_entity_poly.type
_entity_poly.pdbx_seq_one_letter_code
_entity_poly.pdbx_strand_id
1 'polypeptide(L)'
;MPTQRKGFYDFINISKKINKYPFLWIGKRAFPLIQNDHIINMKNLKMPGYVKDIIAAYSGGDIFCFPSYYEGEGIAILEAMSCGLPVILRDLPVYKDRFFNSKNCLKARNCPHW
;
A
#
# COMPACT_ATOMS: atom_id res chain seq x y z
N MET A 1 -2.74 -15.32 -4.57
CA MET A 1 -4.02 -14.69 -4.13
C MET A 1 -4.04 -13.19 -4.45
N PRO A 2 -5.22 -12.55 -4.67
CA PRO A 2 -5.31 -11.14 -5.02
C PRO A 2 -4.56 -10.19 -4.06
N THR A 3 -4.53 -10.50 -2.76
CA THR A 3 -3.88 -9.68 -1.73
C THR A 3 -2.35 -9.81 -1.73
N GLN A 4 -1.82 -11.01 -2.03
CA GLN A 4 -0.37 -11.21 -2.19
C GLN A 4 0.17 -10.42 -3.39
N ARG A 5 -0.57 -10.40 -4.51
CA ARG A 5 -0.26 -9.57 -5.68
C ARG A 5 -0.14 -8.09 -5.32
N LYS A 6 -0.94 -7.60 -4.36
CA LYS A 6 -0.92 -6.21 -3.90
C LYS A 6 0.28 -5.87 -2.99
N GLY A 7 1.17 -6.81 -2.71
CA GLY A 7 2.39 -6.55 -1.93
C GLY A 7 2.16 -6.54 -0.42
N PHE A 8 1.19 -7.32 0.07
CA PHE A 8 0.81 -7.33 1.49
C PHE A 8 1.96 -7.61 2.45
N TYR A 9 2.82 -8.57 2.15
CA TYR A 9 3.97 -8.89 3.00
C TYR A 9 5.01 -7.77 3.02
N ASP A 10 5.26 -7.11 1.90
CA ASP A 10 6.14 -5.94 1.83
C ASP A 10 5.61 -4.80 2.69
N PHE A 11 4.29 -4.55 2.63
CA PHE A 11 3.65 -3.55 3.46
C PHE A 11 3.82 -3.85 4.96
N ILE A 12 3.62 -5.11 5.38
CA ILE A 12 3.89 -5.54 6.76
C ILE A 12 5.37 -5.39 7.11
N ASN A 13 6.27 -5.78 6.22
CA ASN A 13 7.71 -5.68 6.48
C ASN A 13 8.16 -4.23 6.63
N ILE A 14 7.60 -3.31 5.83
CA ILE A 14 7.82 -1.87 5.95
C ILE A 14 7.28 -1.37 7.30
N SER A 15 6.07 -1.76 7.70
CA SER A 15 5.49 -1.31 8.97
C SER A 15 6.24 -1.87 10.20
N LYS A 16 6.86 -3.04 10.10
CA LYS A 16 7.78 -3.58 11.12
C LYS A 16 9.08 -2.77 11.22
N LYS A 17 9.69 -2.44 10.07
CA LYS A 17 10.94 -1.66 10.02
C LYS A 17 10.74 -0.21 10.44
N ILE A 18 9.59 0.38 10.11
CA ILE A 18 9.24 1.78 10.40
C ILE A 18 8.07 1.81 11.39
N ASN A 19 8.35 1.43 12.65
CA ASN A 19 7.31 1.31 13.68
C ASN A 19 6.82 2.64 14.28
N LYS A 20 7.45 3.77 13.90
CA LYS A 20 7.12 5.12 14.39
C LYS A 20 5.77 5.63 13.88
N TYR A 21 5.29 5.14 12.74
CA TYR A 21 4.08 5.64 12.09
C TYR A 21 2.98 4.58 12.05
N PRO A 22 1.70 5.00 12.07
CA PRO A 22 0.58 4.11 11.84
C PRO A 22 0.49 3.70 10.38
N PHE A 23 0.15 2.44 10.13
CA PHE A 23 -0.09 1.85 8.83
C PHE A 23 -1.54 1.37 8.74
N LEU A 24 -2.18 1.64 7.61
CA LEU A 24 -3.56 1.26 7.36
C LEU A 24 -3.67 0.46 6.06
N TRP A 25 -4.07 -0.81 6.17
CA TRP A 25 -4.34 -1.65 5.01
C TRP A 25 -5.84 -1.83 4.81
N ILE A 26 -6.38 -1.27 3.73
CA ILE A 26 -7.81 -1.32 3.42
C ILE A 26 -8.07 -2.31 2.29
N GLY A 27 -9.04 -3.19 2.49
CA GLY A 27 -9.49 -4.15 1.48
C GLY A 27 -10.07 -5.43 2.09
N LYS A 28 -11.12 -5.97 1.46
CA LYS A 28 -11.85 -7.18 1.92
C LYS A 28 -10.99 -8.43 2.05
N ARG A 29 -9.92 -8.54 1.27
CA ARG A 29 -9.25 -9.83 1.00
C ARG A 29 -8.02 -10.08 1.87
N ALA A 30 -7.75 -9.23 2.85
CA ALA A 30 -6.59 -9.44 3.73
C ALA A 30 -6.87 -10.40 4.89
N PHE A 31 -8.13 -10.49 5.35
CA PHE A 31 -8.54 -11.32 6.47
C PHE A 31 -8.04 -12.78 6.44
N PRO A 32 -8.11 -13.52 5.31
CA PRO A 32 -7.62 -14.89 5.26
C PRO A 32 -6.12 -15.02 5.53
N LEU A 33 -5.32 -13.97 5.26
CA LEU A 33 -3.87 -13.93 5.46
C LEU A 33 -3.45 -13.46 6.86
N ILE A 34 -4.39 -12.89 7.64
CA ILE A 34 -4.14 -12.30 8.96
C ILE A 34 -4.12 -13.37 10.07
N GLN A 35 -4.41 -14.64 9.78
CA GLN A 35 -4.42 -15.74 10.78
C GLN A 35 -3.05 -16.00 11.45
N ASN A 36 -2.02 -15.22 11.14
CA ASN A 36 -0.73 -15.26 11.82
C ASN A 36 -0.74 -14.32 13.03
N ASP A 37 -0.62 -14.89 14.24
CA ASP A 37 -0.64 -14.17 15.52
C ASP A 37 0.34 -13.00 15.59
N HIS A 38 1.47 -13.06 14.87
CA HIS A 38 2.43 -11.97 14.84
C HIS A 38 1.90 -10.72 14.11
N ILE A 39 1.01 -10.88 13.12
CA ILE A 39 0.41 -9.75 12.39
C ILE A 39 -0.70 -9.12 13.22
N ILE A 40 -1.51 -9.95 13.89
CA ILE A 40 -2.63 -9.52 14.72
C ILE A 40 -2.16 -8.63 15.89
N ASN A 41 -0.97 -8.90 16.42
CA ASN A 41 -0.42 -8.18 17.58
C ASN A 41 0.35 -6.89 17.23
N MET A 42 0.40 -6.47 15.96
CA MET A 42 1.13 -5.26 15.56
C MET A 42 0.35 -3.97 15.91
N LYS A 43 0.82 -3.25 16.93
CA LYS A 43 0.16 -2.01 17.41
C LYS A 43 0.07 -0.90 16.36
N ASN A 44 1.03 -0.82 15.44
CA ASN A 44 1.09 0.23 14.43
C ASN A 44 0.43 -0.16 13.09
N LEU A 45 -0.19 -1.34 12.98
CA LEU A 45 -0.84 -1.81 11.76
C LEU A 45 -2.33 -2.01 12.01
N LYS A 46 -3.18 -1.28 11.27
CA LYS A 46 -4.63 -1.41 11.30
C LYS A 46 -5.13 -1.95 9.97
N MET A 47 -6.11 -2.84 10.04
CA MET A 47 -6.67 -3.52 8.88
C MET A 47 -8.20 -3.59 8.97
N PRO A 48 -8.91 -2.47 8.75
CA PRO A 48 -10.36 -2.41 8.96
C PRO A 48 -11.18 -3.23 7.95
N GLY A 49 -10.53 -3.89 6.98
CA GLY A 49 -11.20 -4.63 5.93
C GLY A 49 -11.80 -3.69 4.89
N TYR A 50 -13.08 -3.89 4.54
CA TYR A 50 -13.76 -3.02 3.59
C TYR A 50 -14.15 -1.69 4.24
N VAL A 51 -13.87 -0.60 3.55
CA VAL A 51 -14.36 0.73 3.91
C VAL A 51 -15.31 1.18 2.79
N LYS A 52 -16.53 1.59 3.17
CA LYS A 52 -17.55 2.06 2.22
C LYS A 52 -17.16 3.41 1.62
N ASP A 53 -16.64 4.31 2.45
CA ASP A 53 -16.15 5.63 2.05
C ASP A 53 -14.61 5.60 1.94
N ILE A 54 -14.12 5.15 0.79
CA ILE A 54 -12.68 5.08 0.54
C ILE A 54 -12.06 6.47 0.40
N ILE A 55 -12.85 7.48 -0.01
CA ILE A 55 -12.38 8.87 -0.14
C ILE A 55 -12.00 9.40 1.23
N ALA A 56 -12.84 9.20 2.26
CA ALA A 56 -12.50 9.57 3.62
C ALA A 56 -11.20 8.91 4.11
N ALA A 57 -10.95 7.67 3.70
CA ALA A 57 -9.70 6.98 4.05
C ALA A 57 -8.48 7.57 3.33
N TYR A 58 -8.61 7.95 2.06
CA TYR A 58 -7.55 8.64 1.34
C TYR A 58 -7.28 10.03 1.94
N SER A 59 -8.32 10.83 2.15
CA SER A 59 -8.20 12.17 2.72
C SER A 59 -7.66 12.20 4.15
N GLY A 60 -7.79 11.10 4.90
CA GLY A 60 -7.23 10.96 6.24
C GLY A 60 -5.80 10.39 6.28
N GLY A 61 -5.22 10.05 5.13
CA GLY A 61 -3.86 9.54 5.04
C GLY A 61 -2.83 10.63 4.77
N ASP A 62 -1.56 10.36 5.08
CA ASP A 62 -0.44 11.25 4.71
C ASP A 62 0.27 10.78 3.43
N ILE A 63 0.32 9.46 3.21
CA ILE A 63 1.05 8.82 2.10
C ILE A 63 0.28 7.59 1.65
N PHE A 64 0.13 7.42 0.34
CA PHE A 64 -0.36 6.17 -0.24
C PHE A 64 0.80 5.26 -0.66
N CYS A 65 0.93 4.11 -0.01
CA CYS A 65 1.94 3.10 -0.36
C CYS A 65 1.29 1.95 -1.14
N PHE A 66 1.80 1.68 -2.34
CA PHE A 66 1.26 0.67 -3.25
C PHE A 66 2.35 -0.29 -3.74
N PRO A 67 2.78 -1.26 -2.89
CA PRO A 67 3.89 -2.17 -3.19
C PRO A 67 3.48 -3.34 -4.11
N SER A 68 2.46 -3.16 -4.95
CA SER A 68 1.93 -4.24 -5.78
C SER A 68 2.95 -4.76 -6.78
N TYR A 69 2.97 -6.08 -6.97
CA TYR A 69 3.85 -6.79 -7.89
C TYR A 69 3.36 -6.76 -9.34
N TYR A 70 2.10 -6.40 -9.58
CA TYR A 70 1.50 -6.38 -10.91
C TYR A 70 0.31 -5.43 -10.87
N GLU A 71 0.08 -4.61 -11.88
CA GLU A 71 -1.16 -3.82 -12.03
C GLU A 71 -1.56 -3.71 -13.48
N GLY A 72 -2.86 -3.44 -13.69
CA GLY A 72 -3.37 -2.90 -14.95
C GLY A 72 -3.34 -1.38 -14.89
N GLU A 73 -4.53 -0.78 -14.74
CA GLU A 73 -4.71 0.68 -14.83
C GLU A 73 -4.22 1.49 -13.62
N GLY A 74 -4.00 0.86 -12.47
CA GLY A 74 -3.60 1.56 -11.26
C GLY A 74 -4.66 2.52 -10.71
N ILE A 75 -5.96 2.19 -10.84
CA ILE A 75 -7.08 3.05 -10.41
C ILE A 75 -6.91 3.54 -8.97
N ALA A 76 -6.56 2.64 -8.04
CA ALA A 76 -6.33 3.01 -6.63
C ALA A 76 -5.20 4.04 -6.43
N ILE A 77 -4.23 4.11 -7.35
CA ILE A 77 -3.17 5.12 -7.34
C ILE A 77 -3.76 6.47 -7.76
N LEU A 78 -4.58 6.49 -8.81
CA LEU A 78 -5.24 7.72 -9.28
C LEU A 78 -6.23 8.27 -8.26
N GLU A 79 -6.99 7.41 -7.59
CA GLU A 79 -7.90 7.78 -6.50
C GLU A 79 -7.13 8.41 -5.33
N ALA A 80 -5.99 7.83 -4.95
CA ALA A 80 -5.13 8.41 -3.92
C ALA A 80 -4.59 9.79 -4.34
N MET A 81 -4.06 9.89 -5.56
CA MET A 81 -3.53 11.15 -6.09
C MET A 81 -4.60 12.23 -6.25
N SER A 82 -5.84 11.88 -6.62
CA SER A 82 -6.93 12.85 -6.73
C SER A 82 -7.36 13.39 -5.37
N CYS A 83 -7.12 12.63 -4.29
CA CYS A 83 -7.27 13.09 -2.91
C CYS A 83 -6.04 13.88 -2.40
N GLY A 84 -5.05 14.13 -3.26
CA GLY A 84 -3.85 14.91 -2.91
C GLY A 84 -2.75 14.12 -2.22
N LEU A 85 -2.87 12.78 -2.12
CA LEU A 85 -1.84 11.97 -1.47
C LEU A 85 -0.58 11.85 -2.32
N PRO A 86 0.62 12.09 -1.75
CA PRO A 86 1.84 11.60 -2.36
C PRO A 86 1.84 10.08 -2.39
N VAL A 87 2.32 9.51 -3.50
CA VAL A 87 2.27 8.06 -3.74
C VAL A 87 3.66 7.43 -3.84
N ILE A 88 3.82 6.30 -3.16
CA ILE A 88 5.00 5.42 -3.23
C ILE A 88 4.59 4.13 -3.93
N LEU A 89 5.18 3.85 -5.08
CA LEU A 89 4.80 2.75 -5.95
C LEU A 89 5.94 1.74 -6.08
N ARG A 90 5.60 0.48 -6.36
CA ARG A 90 6.60 -0.42 -6.93
C ARG A 90 7.00 0.06 -8.33
N ASP A 91 8.29 -0.02 -8.66
CA ASP A 91 8.79 0.25 -10.00
C ASP A 91 8.35 -0.85 -10.97
N LEU A 92 7.19 -0.66 -11.61
CA LEU A 92 6.63 -1.59 -12.58
C LEU A 92 6.71 -1.04 -14.01
N PRO A 93 6.93 -1.91 -15.03
CA PRO A 93 6.96 -1.49 -16.43
C PRO A 93 5.68 -0.79 -16.91
N VAL A 94 4.50 -1.21 -16.42
CA VAL A 94 3.20 -0.62 -16.77
C VAL A 94 3.08 0.86 -16.38
N TYR A 95 3.93 1.33 -15.47
CA TYR A 95 3.93 2.71 -14.99
C TYR A 95 4.85 3.65 -15.76
N LYS A 96 5.63 3.16 -16.72
CA LYS A 96 6.74 3.89 -17.35
C LYS A 96 6.32 5.25 -17.98
N ASP A 97 5.10 5.32 -18.53
CA ASP A 97 4.64 6.49 -19.30
C ASP A 97 3.77 7.46 -18.48
N ARG A 98 3.43 7.12 -17.24
CA ARG A 98 2.43 7.84 -16.42
C ARG A 98 2.95 8.28 -15.07
N PHE A 99 3.80 7.44 -14.47
CA PHE A 99 4.38 7.71 -13.17
C PHE A 99 5.88 7.88 -13.35
N PHE A 100 6.41 9.03 -12.99
CA PHE A 100 7.81 9.40 -13.15
C PHE A 100 8.42 9.57 -11.76
N ASN A 101 9.42 8.73 -11.46
CA ASN A 101 10.07 8.74 -10.17
C ASN A 101 10.65 10.12 -9.84
N SER A 102 10.51 10.56 -8.60
CA SER A 102 10.93 11.87 -8.09
C SER A 102 10.27 13.08 -8.77
N LYS A 103 9.22 12.87 -9.59
CA LYS A 103 8.45 13.94 -10.23
C LYS A 103 7.01 13.97 -9.76
N ASN A 104 6.28 12.85 -9.91
CA ASN A 104 4.88 12.75 -9.46
C ASN A 104 4.62 11.55 -8.53
N CYS A 105 5.64 10.72 -8.30
CA CYS A 105 5.62 9.65 -7.33
C CYS A 105 7.05 9.30 -6.90
N LEU A 106 7.17 8.48 -5.86
CA LEU A 106 8.39 7.73 -5.58
C LEU A 106 8.21 6.29 -6.05
N LYS A 107 9.23 5.72 -6.68
CA LYS A 107 9.27 4.32 -7.08
C LYS A 107 10.37 3.57 -6.35
N ALA A 108 10.07 2.36 -5.91
CA ALA A 108 11.04 1.44 -5.33
C ALA A 108 10.89 0.04 -5.92
N ARG A 109 12.00 -0.68 -6.13
CA ARG A 109 11.96 -2.06 -6.63
C ARG A 109 11.75 -3.06 -5.51
N ASN A 110 12.60 -3.00 -4.50
CA ASN A 110 12.59 -3.87 -3.32
C ASN A 110 12.93 -3.03 -2.07
N CYS A 111 12.51 -3.51 -0.90
CA CYS A 111 13.19 -3.15 0.35
C CYS A 111 14.55 -3.88 0.30
N PRO A 112 15.72 -3.20 0.25
CA PRO A 112 16.99 -3.90 0.20
C PRO A 112 17.15 -4.75 1.48
N HIS A 113 17.70 -5.95 1.30
CA HIS A 113 17.85 -7.01 2.31
C HIS A 113 16.56 -7.79 2.58
N TRP A 114 16.27 -8.71 1.65
CA TRP A 114 15.51 -9.93 1.91
C TRP A 114 16.54 -11.06 2.01
#